data_AF-A0A973SJ07-F1
#
_entry.id   AF-A0A973SJ07-F1
#
_cell.length_a   1.000
_cell.length_b   1.000
_cell.length_c   1.000
_cell.angle_alpha   90.00
_cell.angle_beta   90.00
_cell.angle_gamma   90.00
#
_symmetry.space_group_name_H-M   'P 1'
#
loop_
_entity.id
_entity.type
_entity.pdbx_description
1 polymer ?
#
loop_
_entity_poly.entity_id
_entity_poly.type
_entity_poly.pdbx_seq_one_letter_code
_entity_poly.pdbx_strand_id
1 'polypeptide(L)'
;MNRRKLIPALPVAALVIAGLTAPVASAHSAAAPQPQPAVTASTSSDTLAPGQQLRPDQSLTSANGIYVLTQQGDGNLVLHEGTYAMWSSGTAGYPGAVTTMQSDGDLVMTVAGKPIWASNTSGYPGAALSVYDDGNLVITQNGSLVWSRHMAVGRLLPGQFLRDNDQVVSPNRVYSLYQQTGGNLVLLKGTRVLWSAGTSLHYGAQTVMQDDGNLVTAWNGRALWASNTSGNTNAYVAVQDDGNVVIYRGSTPLWATNTAGD
;
A
#
# COMPACT_ATOMS: atom_id res chain seq x y z
N MET A 1 -36.86 -43.12 -74.57
CA MET A 1 -36.04 -44.30 -74.19
C MET A 1 -36.13 -44.41 -72.67
N ASN A 2 -36.95 -45.32 -72.12
CA ASN A 2 -36.57 -46.67 -71.63
C ASN A 2 -35.34 -46.63 -70.70
N ARG A 3 -35.25 -47.27 -69.53
CA ARG A 3 -36.09 -48.20 -68.76
C ARG A 3 -35.36 -48.46 -67.41
N ARG A 4 -36.14 -48.71 -66.35
CA ARG A 4 -35.98 -49.77 -65.33
C ARG A 4 -34.65 -49.93 -64.54
N LYS A 5 -34.81 -49.83 -63.21
CA LYS A 5 -34.43 -50.80 -62.13
C LYS A 5 -33.38 -51.86 -62.48
N LEU A 6 -32.43 -52.09 -61.56
CA LEU A 6 -32.12 -53.41 -60.95
C LEU A 6 -31.01 -53.31 -59.86
N ILE A 7 -31.31 -53.84 -58.66
CA ILE A 7 -30.38 -54.39 -57.64
C ILE A 7 -30.22 -55.88 -58.01
N PRO A 8 -29.04 -56.56 -57.99
CA PRO A 8 -28.37 -57.15 -56.80
C PRO A 8 -26.81 -57.18 -56.97
N ALA A 9 -25.92 -57.71 -56.12
CA ALA A 9 -25.90 -58.92 -55.32
C ALA A 9 -24.69 -58.89 -54.35
N LEU A 10 -24.81 -59.60 -53.22
CA LEU A 10 -23.67 -60.11 -52.44
C LEU A 10 -23.22 -61.46 -53.04
N PRO A 11 -21.93 -61.79 -52.93
CA PRO A 11 -21.57 -63.14 -52.52
C PRO A 11 -20.58 -63.17 -51.34
N VAL A 12 -20.52 -64.37 -50.78
CA VAL A 12 -19.99 -64.81 -49.50
C VAL A 12 -18.55 -65.33 -49.63
N ALA A 13 -17.82 -65.25 -48.51
CA ALA A 13 -16.67 -66.06 -48.06
C ALA A 13 -15.29 -65.89 -48.75
N ALA A 14 -14.26 -65.62 -47.95
CA ALA A 14 -13.38 -66.68 -47.46
C ALA A 14 -12.45 -66.18 -46.33
N LEU A 15 -12.27 -67.07 -45.36
CA LEU A 15 -11.49 -66.99 -44.15
C LEU A 15 -9.99 -67.21 -44.44
N VAL A 16 -9.10 -66.36 -43.92
CA VAL A 16 -7.73 -66.78 -43.55
C VAL A 16 -7.31 -66.09 -42.25
N ILE A 17 -6.84 -66.94 -41.34
CA ILE A 17 -6.42 -66.72 -39.97
C ILE A 17 -4.98 -66.21 -39.95
N ALA A 18 -4.70 -65.18 -39.14
CA ALA A 18 -3.36 -64.95 -38.62
C ALA A 18 -3.50 -64.39 -37.20
N GLY A 19 -3.15 -65.23 -36.22
CA GLY A 19 -3.16 -64.87 -34.82
C GLY A 19 -2.01 -63.93 -34.47
N LEU A 20 -2.29 -63.00 -33.56
CA LEU A 20 -1.32 -62.31 -32.74
C LEU A 20 -1.93 -62.17 -31.35
N THR A 21 -1.23 -62.73 -30.37
CA THR A 21 -1.57 -62.75 -28.95
C THR A 21 -1.58 -61.34 -28.37
N ALA A 22 -2.72 -60.89 -27.83
CA ALA A 22 -2.79 -59.69 -27.02
C ALA A 22 -2.55 -60.03 -25.53
N PRO A 23 -1.80 -59.23 -24.77
CA PRO A 23 -1.63 -59.43 -23.34
C PRO A 23 -2.93 -59.12 -22.59
N VAL A 24 -3.24 -59.93 -21.58
CA VAL A 24 -4.35 -59.72 -20.66
C VAL A 24 -3.99 -58.55 -19.74
N ALA A 25 -4.57 -57.37 -19.99
CA ALA A 25 -4.49 -56.26 -19.05
C ALA A 25 -5.50 -56.49 -17.92
N SER A 26 -4.99 -56.83 -16.72
CA SER A 26 -5.76 -56.75 -15.49
C SER A 26 -6.07 -55.29 -15.16
N ALA A 27 -7.25 -54.82 -15.56
CA ALA A 27 -7.75 -53.53 -15.12
C ALA A 27 -8.17 -53.64 -13.64
N HIS A 28 -7.35 -53.07 -12.75
CA HIS A 28 -7.79 -52.74 -11.40
C HIS A 28 -8.87 -51.66 -11.51
N SER A 29 -10.05 -51.95 -10.96
CA SER A 29 -11.19 -51.03 -10.89
C SER A 29 -10.76 -49.70 -10.25
N ALA A 30 -10.74 -48.61 -11.03
CA ALA A 30 -10.50 -47.28 -10.52
C ALA A 30 -11.76 -46.80 -9.80
N ALA A 31 -11.68 -46.68 -8.47
CA ALA A 31 -12.74 -46.05 -7.68
C ALA A 31 -12.89 -44.58 -8.12
N ALA A 32 -14.15 -44.12 -8.26
CA ALA A 32 -14.46 -42.74 -8.58
C ALA A 32 -13.89 -41.79 -7.50
N PRO A 33 -13.35 -40.61 -7.89
CA PRO A 33 -12.88 -39.64 -6.91
C PRO A 33 -14.06 -39.19 -6.03
N GLN A 34 -13.94 -39.41 -4.72
CA GLN A 34 -14.85 -38.86 -3.74
C GLN A 34 -14.71 -37.32 -3.75
N PRO A 35 -15.80 -36.54 -3.65
CA PRO A 35 -15.70 -35.09 -3.51
C PRO A 35 -14.99 -34.77 -2.19
N GLN A 36 -13.74 -34.33 -2.30
CA GLN A 36 -12.98 -33.77 -1.19
C GLN A 36 -13.72 -32.51 -0.68
N PRO A 37 -13.92 -32.32 0.63
CA PRO A 37 -14.56 -31.12 1.15
C PRO A 37 -13.79 -29.89 0.64
N ALA A 38 -14.53 -28.97 0.02
CA ALA A 38 -13.97 -27.74 -0.52
C ALA A 38 -13.27 -26.98 0.61
N VAL A 39 -11.95 -26.94 0.56
CA VAL A 39 -11.18 -25.94 1.32
C VAL A 39 -11.65 -24.58 0.80
N THR A 40 -12.36 -23.83 1.64
CA THR A 40 -12.69 -22.44 1.39
C THR A 40 -11.38 -21.67 1.32
N ALA A 41 -10.83 -21.52 0.12
CA ALA A 41 -9.80 -20.54 -0.14
C ALA A 41 -10.44 -19.17 0.06
N SER A 42 -10.22 -18.57 1.23
CA SER A 42 -10.37 -17.14 1.39
C SER A 42 -9.42 -16.50 0.39
N THR A 43 -9.93 -16.02 -0.74
CA THR A 43 -9.14 -15.22 -1.68
C THR A 43 -8.73 -13.97 -0.92
N SER A 44 -7.54 -13.97 -0.33
CA SER A 44 -6.93 -12.80 0.29
C SER A 44 -6.73 -11.78 -0.82
N SER A 45 -7.60 -10.78 -0.85
CA SER A 45 -7.42 -9.65 -1.77
C SER A 45 -6.28 -8.78 -1.25
N ASP A 46 -5.49 -8.24 -2.16
CA ASP A 46 -4.51 -7.20 -1.89
C ASP A 46 -5.14 -5.80 -1.79
N THR A 47 -6.43 -5.68 -2.13
CA THR A 47 -7.10 -4.41 -2.40
C THR A 47 -8.41 -4.27 -1.61
N LEU A 48 -8.58 -3.10 -0.99
CA LEU A 48 -9.84 -2.65 -0.40
C LEU A 48 -10.45 -1.58 -1.33
N ALA A 49 -11.49 -1.99 -2.05
CA ALA A 49 -12.17 -1.16 -3.04
C ALA A 49 -13.07 -0.09 -2.36
N PRO A 50 -13.48 0.97 -3.10
CA PRO A 50 -14.40 1.98 -2.58
C PRO A 50 -15.68 1.35 -2.00
N GLY A 51 -16.08 1.81 -0.82
CA GLY A 51 -17.21 1.31 -0.04
C GLY A 51 -16.94 0.03 0.76
N GLN A 52 -15.78 -0.62 0.57
CA GLN A 52 -15.45 -1.85 1.32
C GLN A 52 -14.86 -1.54 2.69
N GLN A 53 -14.97 -2.54 3.58
CA GLN A 53 -14.53 -2.47 4.97
C GLN A 53 -13.56 -3.60 5.30
N LEU A 54 -12.57 -3.27 6.14
CA LEU A 54 -11.75 -4.23 6.85
C LEU A 54 -12.16 -4.20 8.33
N ARG A 55 -12.77 -5.29 8.79
CA ARG A 55 -13.24 -5.48 10.17
C ARG A 55 -12.14 -6.09 11.05
N PRO A 56 -12.31 -6.08 12.39
CA PRO A 56 -11.36 -6.74 13.28
C PRO A 56 -10.99 -8.15 12.82
N ASP A 57 -9.70 -8.43 12.88
CA ASP A 57 -9.00 -9.67 12.50
C ASP A 57 -9.06 -10.02 11.01
N GLN A 58 -9.57 -9.12 10.16
CA GLN A 58 -9.50 -9.27 8.70
C GLN A 58 -8.21 -8.63 8.16
N SER A 59 -7.76 -9.18 7.03
CA SER A 59 -6.53 -8.75 6.38
C SER A 59 -6.67 -8.58 4.86
N LEU A 60 -5.83 -7.71 4.31
CA LEU A 60 -5.42 -7.72 2.92
C LEU A 60 -4.02 -8.32 2.83
N THR A 61 -3.74 -9.06 1.77
CA THR A 61 -2.44 -9.70 1.56
C THR A 61 -1.94 -9.37 0.16
N SER A 62 -0.71 -8.86 0.07
CA SER A 62 0.01 -8.67 -1.20
C SER A 62 0.02 -9.93 -2.06
N ALA A 63 0.14 -9.78 -3.39
CA ALA A 63 0.07 -10.89 -4.33
C ALA A 63 1.19 -11.94 -4.10
N ASN A 64 2.36 -11.51 -3.64
CA ASN A 64 3.47 -12.40 -3.27
C ASN A 64 3.30 -13.08 -1.90
N GLY A 65 2.28 -12.71 -1.11
CA GLY A 65 1.97 -13.30 0.19
C GLY A 65 2.82 -12.83 1.35
N ILE A 66 3.77 -11.91 1.14
CA ILE A 66 4.77 -11.50 2.14
C ILE A 66 4.22 -10.39 3.05
N TYR A 67 3.53 -9.43 2.46
CA TYR A 67 3.01 -8.25 3.14
C TYR A 67 1.53 -8.41 3.46
N VAL A 68 1.18 -8.19 4.73
CA VAL A 68 -0.19 -8.38 5.24
C VAL A 68 -0.62 -7.14 6.02
N LEU A 69 -1.67 -6.47 5.54
CA LEU A 69 -2.35 -5.40 6.26
C LEU A 69 -3.48 -5.99 7.08
N THR A 70 -3.44 -5.85 8.41
CA THR A 70 -4.45 -6.42 9.30
C THR A 70 -5.11 -5.33 10.13
N GLN A 71 -6.44 -5.32 10.17
CA GLN A 71 -7.20 -4.59 11.18
C GLN A 71 -7.19 -5.44 12.46
N GLN A 72 -6.26 -5.19 13.37
CA GLN A 72 -6.09 -5.99 14.58
C GLN A 72 -7.25 -5.80 15.57
N GLY A 73 -7.54 -6.82 16.38
CA GLY A 73 -8.59 -6.79 17.39
C GLY A 73 -8.44 -5.72 18.49
N ASP A 74 -7.23 -5.21 18.71
CA ASP A 74 -6.95 -4.10 19.63
C ASP A 74 -7.34 -2.71 19.07
N GLY A 75 -7.78 -2.66 17.81
CA GLY A 75 -8.17 -1.44 17.10
C GLY A 75 -7.12 -0.87 16.17
N ASN A 76 -5.92 -1.45 16.12
CA ASN A 76 -4.83 -0.94 15.30
C ASN A 76 -4.89 -1.48 13.86
N LEU A 77 -4.63 -0.64 12.86
CA LEU A 77 -4.43 -1.08 11.48
C LEU A 77 -2.92 -1.17 11.23
N VAL A 78 -2.41 -2.36 10.92
CA VAL A 78 -0.97 -2.61 10.90
C VAL A 78 -0.57 -3.39 9.65
N LEU A 79 0.44 -2.88 8.94
CA LEU A 79 1.08 -3.57 7.82
C LEU A 79 2.30 -4.33 8.34
N HIS A 80 2.35 -5.63 8.06
CA HIS A 80 3.45 -6.50 8.45
C HIS A 80 4.21 -7.05 7.25
N GLU A 81 5.50 -7.30 7.46
CA GLU A 81 6.35 -8.21 6.69
C GLU A 81 6.71 -9.38 7.62
N GLY A 82 6.03 -10.52 7.47
CA GLY A 82 6.12 -11.59 8.47
C GLY A 82 5.72 -11.11 9.87
N THR A 83 6.64 -11.13 10.83
CA THR A 83 6.41 -10.65 12.21
C THR A 83 6.79 -9.19 12.43
N TYR A 84 7.41 -8.55 11.43
CA TYR A 84 7.88 -7.17 11.55
C TYR A 84 6.77 -6.19 11.15
N ALA A 85 6.32 -5.36 12.09
CA ALA A 85 5.37 -4.29 11.82
C ALA A 85 6.07 -3.12 11.10
N MET A 86 5.75 -2.94 9.82
CA MET A 86 6.37 -1.92 8.97
C MET A 86 5.68 -0.56 9.10
N TRP A 87 4.37 -0.56 9.33
CA TRP A 87 3.55 0.65 9.51
C TRP A 87 2.36 0.35 10.41
N SER A 88 1.90 1.36 11.16
CA SER A 88 0.71 1.29 12.00
C SER A 88 -0.04 2.61 11.99
N SER A 89 -1.37 2.55 12.07
CA SER A 89 -2.24 3.73 12.25
C SER A 89 -2.10 4.41 13.62
N GLY A 90 -1.48 3.73 14.60
CA GLY A 90 -1.35 4.24 15.97
C GLY A 90 -2.66 4.24 16.77
N THR A 91 -3.65 3.43 16.36
CA THR A 91 -4.99 3.41 16.95
C THR A 91 -5.22 2.23 17.89
N ALA A 92 -4.15 1.65 18.46
CA ALA A 92 -4.28 0.62 19.49
C ALA A 92 -5.04 1.16 20.71
N GLY A 93 -5.88 0.32 21.32
CA GLY A 93 -6.74 0.70 22.46
C GLY A 93 -8.18 1.08 22.06
N TYR A 94 -8.53 0.96 20.78
CA TYR A 94 -9.89 1.15 20.26
C TYR A 94 -10.46 -0.18 19.71
N PRO A 95 -10.69 -1.19 20.56
CA PRO A 95 -11.15 -2.51 20.10
C PRO A 95 -12.47 -2.39 19.35
N GLY A 96 -12.61 -3.21 18.30
CA GLY A 96 -13.78 -3.15 17.41
C GLY A 96 -13.70 -2.07 16.33
N ALA A 97 -12.55 -1.40 16.16
CA ALA A 97 -12.37 -0.47 15.06
C ALA A 97 -12.54 -1.15 13.69
N VAL A 98 -13.15 -0.42 12.77
CA VAL A 98 -13.37 -0.84 11.38
C VAL A 98 -12.74 0.19 10.46
N THR A 99 -11.90 -0.27 9.53
CA THR A 99 -11.36 0.55 8.45
C THR A 99 -12.29 0.50 7.26
N THR A 100 -12.63 1.64 6.68
CA THR A 100 -13.47 1.74 5.47
C THR A 100 -12.75 2.58 4.43
N MET A 101 -12.60 2.05 3.21
CA MET A 101 -12.25 2.88 2.05
C MET A 101 -13.53 3.55 1.58
N GLN A 102 -13.76 4.81 1.95
CA GLN A 102 -15.02 5.49 1.66
C GLN A 102 -15.12 5.86 0.17
N SER A 103 -16.35 6.01 -0.32
CA SER A 103 -16.60 6.29 -1.76
C SER A 103 -16.09 7.65 -2.23
N ASP A 104 -15.86 8.59 -1.31
CA ASP A 104 -15.27 9.91 -1.58
C ASP A 104 -13.73 9.89 -1.70
N GLY A 105 -13.11 8.72 -1.47
CA GLY A 105 -11.68 8.51 -1.57
C GLY A 105 -10.91 8.59 -0.26
N ASP A 106 -11.58 8.76 0.90
CA ASP A 106 -10.89 8.75 2.19
C ASP A 106 -10.87 7.35 2.83
N LEU A 107 -9.71 6.93 3.33
CA LEU A 107 -9.58 5.75 4.18
C LEU A 107 -9.80 6.18 5.64
N VAL A 108 -10.92 5.75 6.23
CA VAL A 108 -11.32 6.19 7.56
C VAL A 108 -11.46 5.00 8.49
N MET A 109 -10.86 5.12 9.68
CA MET A 109 -11.05 4.20 10.78
C MET A 109 -12.09 4.73 11.74
N THR A 110 -13.07 3.90 12.07
CA THR A 110 -14.13 4.27 13.02
C THR A 110 -14.29 3.22 14.11
N VAL A 111 -14.68 3.66 15.31
CA VAL A 111 -15.12 2.78 16.40
C VAL A 111 -16.48 3.26 16.88
N ALA A 112 -17.47 2.36 16.95
CA ALA A 112 -18.86 2.70 17.25
C ALA A 112 -19.40 3.90 16.43
N GLY A 113 -19.00 3.99 15.15
CA GLY A 113 -19.40 5.05 14.22
C GLY A 113 -18.66 6.39 14.39
N LYS A 114 -17.71 6.51 15.32
CA LYS A 114 -16.90 7.72 15.51
C LYS A 114 -15.54 7.58 14.81
N PRO A 115 -15.10 8.56 14.00
CA PRO A 115 -13.77 8.51 13.39
C PRO A 115 -12.67 8.65 14.45
N ILE A 116 -11.66 7.78 14.36
CA ILE A 116 -10.47 7.79 15.22
C ILE A 116 -9.18 8.08 14.43
N TRP A 117 -9.20 7.85 13.11
CA TRP A 117 -8.10 8.14 12.20
C TRP A 117 -8.64 8.28 10.77
N ALA A 118 -7.98 9.08 9.94
CA ALA A 118 -8.27 9.21 8.52
C ALA A 118 -6.99 9.48 7.72
N SER A 119 -6.93 9.02 6.48
CA SER A 119 -5.84 9.31 5.53
C SER A 119 -5.84 10.77 5.05
N ASN A 120 -6.98 11.48 5.19
CA ASN A 120 -7.19 12.82 4.66
C ASN A 120 -7.05 12.88 3.13
N THR A 121 -7.69 11.92 2.46
CA THR A 121 -7.69 11.76 1.00
C THR A 121 -9.09 11.87 0.40
N SER A 122 -10.02 12.55 1.08
CA SER A 122 -11.32 12.88 0.50
C SER A 122 -11.16 13.76 -0.75
N GLY A 123 -12.11 13.63 -1.68
CA GLY A 123 -12.07 14.33 -2.97
C GLY A 123 -11.48 13.51 -4.12
N TYR A 124 -11.14 12.24 -3.87
CA TYR A 124 -10.65 11.28 -4.87
C TYR A 124 -11.65 10.12 -5.03
N PRO A 125 -12.88 10.37 -5.54
CA PRO A 125 -13.91 9.35 -5.60
C PRO A 125 -13.47 8.14 -6.43
N GLY A 126 -13.81 6.94 -5.94
CA GLY A 126 -13.38 5.70 -6.58
C GLY A 126 -11.93 5.28 -6.27
N ALA A 127 -11.24 5.97 -5.36
CA ALA A 127 -9.92 5.54 -4.91
C ALA A 127 -9.97 4.22 -4.12
N ALA A 128 -8.97 3.37 -4.32
CA ALA A 128 -8.81 2.08 -3.66
C ALA A 128 -7.49 2.03 -2.89
N LEU A 129 -7.50 1.34 -1.75
CA LEU A 129 -6.30 1.02 -0.98
C LEU A 129 -5.76 -0.34 -1.45
N SER A 130 -4.47 -0.44 -1.74
CA SER A 130 -3.81 -1.69 -2.13
C SER A 130 -2.50 -1.91 -1.37
N VAL A 131 -2.19 -3.17 -1.11
CA VAL A 131 -0.91 -3.64 -0.57
C VAL A 131 -0.07 -4.20 -1.72
N TYR A 132 1.02 -3.54 -2.06
CA TYR A 132 1.90 -3.95 -3.15
C TYR A 132 2.99 -4.93 -2.70
N ASP A 133 3.52 -5.69 -3.66
CA ASP A 133 4.57 -6.71 -3.46
C ASP A 133 5.94 -6.14 -3.05
N ASP A 134 6.09 -4.82 -3.03
CA ASP A 134 7.27 -4.11 -2.53
C ASP A 134 7.10 -3.61 -1.08
N GLY A 135 5.99 -3.96 -0.43
CA GLY A 135 5.68 -3.54 0.93
C GLY A 135 5.07 -2.14 1.03
N ASN A 136 4.70 -1.52 -0.10
CA ASN A 136 3.96 -0.27 -0.08
C ASN A 136 2.46 -0.49 0.19
N LEU A 137 1.91 0.36 1.04
CA LEU A 137 0.47 0.53 1.24
C LEU A 137 0.07 1.83 0.56
N VAL A 138 -0.82 1.76 -0.43
CA VAL A 138 -1.06 2.87 -1.35
C VAL A 138 -2.55 3.06 -1.58
N ILE A 139 -3.01 4.31 -1.56
CA ILE A 139 -4.30 4.71 -2.10
C ILE A 139 -4.09 5.24 -3.50
N THR A 140 -4.76 4.66 -4.49
CA THR A 140 -4.71 5.14 -5.88
C THR A 140 -6.10 5.44 -6.42
N GLN A 141 -6.19 6.42 -7.32
CA GLN A 141 -7.38 6.70 -8.12
C GLN A 141 -7.01 6.61 -9.59
N ASN A 142 -7.62 5.68 -10.34
CA ASN A 142 -7.32 5.46 -11.76
C ASN A 142 -5.82 5.29 -12.05
N GLY A 143 -5.10 4.59 -11.16
CA GLY A 143 -3.65 4.37 -11.27
C GLY A 143 -2.77 5.56 -10.83
N SER A 144 -3.35 6.69 -10.46
CA SER A 144 -2.61 7.84 -9.90
C SER A 144 -2.48 7.71 -8.39
N LEU A 145 -1.27 7.93 -7.86
CA LEU A 145 -0.98 7.93 -6.44
C LEU A 145 -1.73 9.06 -5.72
N VAL A 146 -2.51 8.72 -4.69
CA VAL A 146 -3.20 9.68 -3.83
C VAL A 146 -2.50 9.76 -2.46
N TRP A 147 -2.12 8.62 -1.90
CA TRP A 147 -1.41 8.51 -0.63
C TRP A 147 -0.60 7.22 -0.58
N SER A 148 0.48 7.22 0.21
CA SER A 148 1.13 5.97 0.63
C SER A 148 1.59 6.06 2.07
N ARG A 149 1.94 4.92 2.67
CA ARG A 149 2.56 4.85 4.02
C ARG A 149 3.81 5.72 4.21
N HIS A 150 4.43 6.17 3.12
CA HIS A 150 5.58 7.07 3.09
C HIS A 150 5.18 8.54 2.94
N MET A 151 3.89 8.89 3.06
CA MET A 151 3.39 10.24 2.78
C MET A 151 2.59 10.81 3.95
N ALA A 152 3.00 11.99 4.40
CA ALA A 152 2.19 12.90 5.23
C ALA A 152 1.66 14.06 4.38
N VAL A 153 0.51 14.64 4.76
CA VAL A 153 -0.14 15.72 4.03
C VAL A 153 -0.03 17.03 4.81
N GLY A 154 0.64 18.01 4.22
CA GLY A 154 0.77 19.38 4.70
C GLY A 154 1.67 19.55 5.92
N ARG A 155 1.71 18.59 6.86
CA ARG A 155 2.43 18.76 8.13
C ARG A 155 3.22 17.53 8.57
N LEU A 156 4.33 17.80 9.26
CA LEU A 156 5.04 16.86 10.12
C LEU A 156 4.93 17.36 11.57
N LEU A 157 4.29 16.57 12.42
CA LEU A 157 4.03 16.91 13.83
C LEU A 157 5.22 16.57 14.74
N PRO A 158 5.31 17.15 15.95
CA PRO A 158 6.31 16.76 16.94
C PRO A 158 6.37 15.24 17.14
N GLY A 159 7.58 14.71 17.28
CA GLY A 159 7.88 13.30 17.43
C GLY A 159 7.83 12.48 16.13
N GLN A 160 7.36 13.06 15.01
CA GLN A 160 7.27 12.34 13.74
C GLN A 160 8.59 12.37 12.95
N PHE A 161 8.83 11.27 12.25
CA PHE A 161 10.02 11.04 11.44
C PHE A 161 9.66 11.00 9.96
N LEU A 162 10.55 11.53 9.13
CA LEU A 162 10.73 11.12 7.75
C LEU A 162 11.93 10.19 7.70
N ARG A 163 11.67 8.92 7.38
CA ARG A 163 12.68 7.90 7.10
C ARG A 163 12.94 7.84 5.60
N ASP A 164 13.71 6.84 5.20
CA ASP A 164 14.00 6.61 3.79
C ASP A 164 12.71 6.59 2.95
N ASN A 165 12.71 7.41 1.90
CA ASN A 165 11.61 7.67 0.97
C ASN A 165 10.35 8.33 1.55
N ASP A 166 10.34 8.70 2.83
CA ASP A 166 9.21 9.43 3.41
C ASP A 166 9.17 10.88 2.90
N GLN A 167 7.97 11.40 2.72
CA GLN A 167 7.72 12.77 2.30
C GLN A 167 6.55 13.41 3.05
N VAL A 168 6.63 14.72 3.24
CA VAL A 168 5.47 15.58 3.53
C VAL A 168 5.13 16.31 2.26
N VAL A 169 3.89 16.16 1.79
CA VAL A 169 3.43 16.76 0.55
C VAL A 169 2.47 17.90 0.86
N SER A 170 2.67 19.04 0.21
CA SER A 170 1.73 20.18 0.22
C SER A 170 0.28 19.73 -0.04
N PRO A 171 -0.72 20.42 0.53
CA PRO A 171 -2.14 20.13 0.30
C PRO A 171 -2.52 20.00 -1.18
N ASN A 172 -1.97 20.84 -2.06
CA ASN A 172 -2.22 20.82 -3.51
C ASN A 172 -1.42 19.76 -4.28
N ARG A 173 -0.58 18.97 -3.60
CA ARG A 173 0.24 17.88 -4.16
C ARG A 173 1.36 18.30 -5.11
N VAL A 174 1.71 19.59 -5.17
CA VAL A 174 2.73 20.10 -6.10
C VAL A 174 4.14 20.04 -5.51
N TYR A 175 4.24 20.27 -4.20
CA TYR A 175 5.50 20.37 -3.47
C TYR A 175 5.66 19.24 -2.44
N SER A 176 6.87 18.70 -2.33
CA SER A 176 7.20 17.63 -1.38
C SER A 176 8.50 17.94 -0.64
N LEU A 177 8.44 17.95 0.70
CA LEU A 177 9.63 17.79 1.53
C LEU A 177 9.93 16.29 1.63
N TYR A 178 11.04 15.84 1.06
CA TYR A 178 11.34 14.44 0.79
C TYR A 178 12.68 14.03 1.41
N GLN A 179 12.66 12.97 2.21
CA GLN A 179 13.85 12.33 2.75
C GLN A 179 14.32 11.25 1.75
N GLN A 180 15.34 11.60 0.96
CA GLN A 180 15.88 10.73 -0.08
C GLN A 180 16.69 9.56 0.52
N THR A 181 16.72 8.43 -0.18
CA THR A 181 17.57 7.26 0.14
C THR A 181 19.05 7.57 0.25
N GLY A 182 19.54 8.52 -0.56
CA GLY A 182 20.90 9.03 -0.44
C GLY A 182 21.18 9.81 0.84
N GLY A 183 20.19 10.00 1.72
CA GLY A 183 20.29 10.68 3.00
C GLY A 183 19.96 12.17 2.97
N ASN A 184 19.70 12.74 1.80
CA ASN A 184 19.42 14.15 1.68
C ASN A 184 17.95 14.48 1.99
N LEU A 185 17.71 15.50 2.80
CA LEU A 185 16.39 16.11 2.93
C LEU A 185 16.27 17.24 1.90
N VAL A 186 15.29 17.14 1.00
CA VAL A 186 15.08 18.11 -0.08
C VAL A 186 13.65 18.60 -0.15
N LEU A 187 13.45 19.85 -0.54
CA LEU A 187 12.15 20.34 -1.01
C LEU A 187 12.11 20.27 -2.53
N LEU A 188 11.07 19.65 -3.07
CA LEU A 188 10.89 19.41 -4.49
C LEU A 188 9.61 20.09 -5.00
N LYS A 189 9.63 20.45 -6.30
CA LYS A 189 8.46 20.69 -7.15
C LYS A 189 8.54 19.72 -8.32
N GLY A 190 7.76 18.64 -8.27
CA GLY A 190 7.99 17.49 -9.16
C GLY A 190 9.40 16.94 -8.99
N THR A 191 10.23 16.98 -10.03
CA THR A 191 11.65 16.53 -9.97
C THR A 191 12.65 17.66 -9.71
N ARG A 192 12.21 18.93 -9.69
CA ARG A 192 13.08 20.09 -9.46
C ARG A 192 13.32 20.27 -7.96
N VAL A 193 14.58 20.29 -7.54
CA VAL A 193 14.99 20.65 -6.17
C VAL A 193 14.92 22.17 -6.00
N LEU A 194 14.15 22.62 -5.01
CA LEU A 194 14.04 24.03 -4.61
C LEU A 194 14.96 24.35 -3.43
N TRP A 195 15.08 23.42 -2.48
CA TRP A 195 15.94 23.55 -1.30
C TRP A 195 16.51 22.20 -0.89
N SER A 196 17.66 22.20 -0.21
CA SER A 196 18.35 21.00 0.26
C SER A 196 19.05 21.26 1.59
N ALA A 197 18.94 20.32 2.53
CA ALA A 197 19.69 20.32 3.79
C ALA A 197 21.18 20.04 3.60
N GLY A 198 21.56 19.45 2.46
CA GLY A 198 22.96 19.15 2.11
C GLY A 198 23.51 17.91 2.83
N THR A 199 22.64 16.94 3.10
CA THR A 199 22.95 15.74 3.91
C THR A 199 23.15 14.48 3.06
N SER A 200 23.39 14.63 1.75
CA SER A 200 23.67 13.53 0.81
C SER A 200 24.84 12.63 1.24
N LEU A 201 24.88 11.41 0.70
CA LEU A 201 25.86 10.35 0.98
C LEU A 201 25.75 9.71 2.37
N HIS A 202 24.65 9.96 3.07
CA HIS A 202 24.35 9.38 4.39
C HIS A 202 23.14 8.47 4.28
N TYR A 203 23.29 7.34 3.57
CA TYR A 203 22.21 6.37 3.35
C TYR A 203 21.58 5.93 4.68
N GLY A 204 20.25 5.98 4.75
CA GLY A 204 19.50 5.71 5.97
C GLY A 204 19.43 6.88 6.96
N ALA A 205 19.86 8.09 6.59
CA ALA A 205 19.59 9.28 7.39
C ALA A 205 18.07 9.50 7.53
N GLN A 206 17.68 10.01 8.69
CA GLN A 206 16.28 10.25 9.04
C GLN A 206 16.13 11.70 9.49
N THR A 207 15.02 12.30 9.12
CA THR A 207 14.62 13.62 9.60
C THR A 207 13.54 13.47 10.65
N VAL A 208 13.62 14.23 11.74
CA VAL A 208 12.61 14.22 12.81
C VAL A 208 12.25 15.64 13.19
N MET A 209 10.95 15.90 13.30
CA MET A 209 10.45 17.07 14.01
C MET A 209 10.46 16.74 15.50
N GLN A 210 11.53 17.08 16.21
CA GLN A 210 11.73 16.68 17.59
C GLN A 210 10.72 17.37 18.53
N ASP A 211 10.44 16.75 19.68
CA ASP A 211 9.48 17.29 20.68
C ASP A 211 9.93 18.62 21.29
N ASP A 212 11.24 18.90 21.27
CA ASP A 212 11.82 20.17 21.69
C ASP A 212 11.56 21.31 20.69
N GLY A 213 10.95 21.00 19.54
CA GLY A 213 10.62 21.94 18.49
C GLY A 213 11.68 22.12 17.42
N ASN A 214 12.72 21.29 17.37
CA ASN A 214 13.76 21.35 16.35
C ASN A 214 13.52 20.33 15.23
N LEU A 215 13.55 20.76 13.96
CA LEU A 215 13.67 19.83 12.83
C LEU A 215 15.15 19.46 12.63
N VAL A 216 15.45 18.16 12.69
CA VAL A 216 16.83 17.65 12.62
C VAL A 216 16.91 16.50 11.63
N THR A 217 17.87 16.56 10.71
CA THR A 217 18.29 15.41 9.91
C THR A 217 19.52 14.78 10.56
N ALA A 218 19.42 13.51 10.92
CA ALA A 218 20.46 12.78 11.63
C ALA A 218 20.80 11.46 10.96
N TRP A 219 22.03 11.00 11.16
CA TRP A 219 22.52 9.70 10.72
C TRP A 219 23.37 9.07 11.82
N ASN A 220 23.04 7.84 12.21
CA ASN A 220 23.70 7.12 13.31
C ASN A 220 23.79 7.95 14.62
N GLY A 221 22.71 8.64 14.97
CA GLY A 221 22.62 9.47 16.18
C GLY A 221 23.36 10.82 16.09
N ARG A 222 24.06 11.11 14.99
CA ARG A 222 24.72 12.40 14.76
C ARG A 222 23.83 13.31 13.92
N ALA A 223 23.58 14.53 14.41
CA ALA A 223 22.93 15.56 13.61
C ALA A 223 23.84 15.97 12.43
N LEU A 224 23.30 15.90 11.22
CA LEU A 224 23.93 16.37 9.99
C LEU A 224 23.50 17.80 9.66
N TRP A 225 22.23 18.10 9.90
CA TRP A 225 21.62 19.41 9.73
C TRP A 225 20.55 19.63 10.79
N ALA A 226 20.36 20.88 11.22
CA ALA A 226 19.29 21.27 12.12
C ALA A 226 18.75 22.66 11.77
N SER A 227 17.44 22.84 11.97
CA SER A 227 16.77 24.13 11.78
C SER A 227 17.12 25.19 12.83
N ASN A 228 17.73 24.76 13.95
CA ASN A 228 18.06 25.60 15.11
C ASN A 228 16.83 26.27 15.75
N THR A 229 15.74 25.52 15.85
CA THR A 229 14.47 25.99 16.45
C THR A 229 14.13 25.30 17.77
N SER A 230 15.12 24.68 18.43
CA SER A 230 14.93 24.02 19.73
C SER A 230 14.44 24.98 20.83
N GLY A 231 13.74 24.42 21.82
CA GLY A 231 13.06 25.17 22.89
C GLY A 231 11.64 25.62 22.52
N ASN A 232 11.16 25.26 21.33
CA ASN A 232 9.82 25.60 20.82
C ASN A 232 8.91 24.37 20.82
N THR A 233 8.63 23.81 21.99
CA THR A 233 7.75 22.64 22.12
C THR A 233 6.41 22.85 21.39
N ASN A 234 5.89 21.76 20.83
CA ASN A 234 4.73 21.72 19.92
C ASN A 234 4.94 22.41 18.55
N ALA A 235 6.17 22.75 18.18
CA ALA A 235 6.44 23.21 16.82
C ALA A 235 6.23 22.07 15.80
N TYR A 236 5.80 22.43 14.59
CA TYR A 236 5.53 21.50 13.51
C TYR A 236 6.07 22.04 12.19
N VAL A 237 6.42 21.14 11.26
CA VAL A 237 6.73 21.50 9.88
C VAL A 237 5.43 21.65 9.10
N ALA A 238 5.35 22.68 8.26
CA ALA A 238 4.31 22.85 7.26
C ALA A 238 4.94 22.93 5.86
N VAL A 239 4.51 22.05 4.95
CA VAL A 239 4.78 22.17 3.51
C VAL A 239 3.58 22.86 2.88
N GLN A 240 3.80 24.03 2.31
CA GLN A 240 2.75 24.94 1.88
C GLN A 240 2.57 24.90 0.36
N ASP A 241 1.36 25.28 -0.09
CA ASP A 241 0.98 25.28 -1.50
C ASP A 241 1.69 26.35 -2.34
N ASP A 242 2.39 27.28 -1.69
CA ASP A 242 3.22 28.31 -2.31
C ASP A 242 4.66 27.85 -2.57
N GLY A 243 5.01 26.61 -2.21
CA GLY A 243 6.35 26.07 -2.38
C GLY A 243 7.31 26.38 -1.24
N ASN A 244 6.82 26.84 -0.10
CA ASN A 244 7.63 27.05 1.10
C ASN A 244 7.52 25.86 2.08
N VAL A 245 8.58 25.63 2.84
CA VAL A 245 8.54 24.79 4.04
C VAL A 245 8.83 25.67 5.24
N VAL A 246 7.92 25.68 6.20
CA VAL A 246 7.97 26.54 7.37
C VAL A 246 7.82 25.72 8.64
N ILE A 247 8.65 26.00 9.65
CA ILE A 247 8.45 25.49 11.00
C ILE A 247 7.64 26.52 11.77
N TYR A 248 6.50 26.12 12.30
CA TYR A 248 5.62 26.98 13.08
C TYR A 248 5.53 26.51 14.53
N ARG A 249 5.35 27.47 15.44
CA ARG A 249 4.76 27.23 16.76
C ARG A 249 3.44 27.99 16.85
N GLY A 250 2.33 27.26 16.84
CA GLY A 250 1.01 27.86 16.64
C GLY A 250 0.93 28.51 15.25
N SER A 251 0.76 29.84 15.22
CA SER A 251 0.81 30.66 14.00
C SER A 251 2.13 31.40 13.79
N THR A 252 3.07 31.30 14.73
CA THR A 252 4.36 32.03 14.66
C THR A 252 5.37 31.22 13.84
N PRO A 253 5.90 31.76 12.72
CA PRO A 253 6.95 31.10 11.96
C PRO A 253 8.29 31.23 12.71
N LEU A 254 9.02 30.13 12.81
CA LEU A 254 10.33 30.04 13.47
C LEU A 254 11.48 29.92 12.46
N TRP A 255 11.22 29.24 11.34
CA TRP A 255 12.19 29.02 10.27
C TRP A 255 11.46 28.77 8.96
N ALA A 256 12.07 29.13 7.83
CA ALA A 256 11.53 28.82 6.50
C ALA A 256 12.65 28.51 5.48
N THR A 257 12.34 27.73 4.46
CA THR A 257 13.23 27.52 3.29
C THR A 257 13.40 28.79 2.46
N ASN A 258 12.44 29.73 2.54
CA ASN A 258 12.38 30.96 1.76
C ASN A 258 12.29 30.70 0.26
N THR A 259 11.46 29.73 -0.11
CA THR A 259 11.25 29.29 -1.51
C THR A 259 9.82 29.57 -2.01
N ALA A 260 9.12 30.51 -1.38
CA ALA A 260 7.75 30.83 -1.72
C ALA A 260 7.69 31.49 -3.12
N GLY A 261 6.84 30.96 -4.01
CA GLY A 261 6.66 31.48 -5.37
C GLY A 261 7.58 30.88 -6.44
N ASP A 262 8.33 29.82 -6.12
CA ASP A 262 9.35 29.19 -6.98
C ASP A 262 8.90 28.00 -7.87
#